data_AF-A0A9E5YPL8-F1
#
_entry.id   AF-A0A9E5YPL8-F1
#
_cell.length_a   1.000
_cell.length_b   1.000
_cell.length_c   1.000
_cell.angle_alpha   90.00
_cell.angle_beta   90.00
_cell.angle_gamma   90.00
#
_symmetry.space_group_name_H-M   'P 1'
#
loop_
_entity.id
_entity.type
_entity.pdbx_description
1 polymer ?
#
loop_
_entity_poly.entity_id
_entity_poly.type
_entity_poly.pdbx_seq_one_letter_code
_entity_poly.pdbx_strand_id
1 'polypeptide(L)'
;MNILKLLERDDKWYLGGGDSLIFTPLFPEWLHIPGLWDEAHFYNTPLKSLYTISFLSKDGKELKPKFIDTKWDPSKLIRRFSLTNDLTFIETDVLLPNDTLSTTLNFEGKSQEIDVILWTAQVNDQNKKNLSFSKEKNGILLNREVKLRKKYPFNFSLFLGMEHSSFSIDLSEYTANQPKFEYTPFYEKFEGKLPKEIHNKGINPDGLLYFGLHKHLKITNNSELKIFLSVAKTSDQVKKKFNEAVNIKNPVKDSEKN
;
A
#
# COMPACT_ATOMS: atom_id res chain seq x y z
N MET A 1 17.08 -17.71 21.17
CA MET A 1 17.39 -16.26 21.17
C MET A 1 17.23 -15.78 19.74
N ASN A 2 16.36 -14.79 19.46
CA ASN A 2 16.19 -14.26 18.10
C ASN A 2 17.30 -13.25 17.81
N ILE A 3 18.24 -13.61 16.94
CA ILE A 3 19.43 -12.79 16.64
C ILE A 3 19.06 -11.46 15.96
N LEU A 4 17.98 -11.44 15.18
CA LEU A 4 17.52 -10.24 14.47
C LEU A 4 17.08 -9.15 15.43
N LYS A 5 16.54 -9.53 16.59
CA LYS A 5 16.17 -8.59 17.65
C LYS A 5 17.37 -7.84 18.25
N LEU A 6 18.58 -8.40 18.16
CA LEU A 6 19.80 -7.71 18.60
C LEU A 6 20.22 -6.59 17.63
N LEU A 7 19.64 -6.56 16.43
CA LEU A 7 19.87 -5.55 15.40
C LEU A 7 18.77 -4.48 15.37
N GLU A 8 17.90 -4.46 16.38
CA GLU A 8 16.79 -3.51 16.50
C GLU A 8 17.31 -2.07 16.56
N ARG A 9 16.70 -1.20 15.74
CA ARG A 9 17.06 0.22 15.61
C ARG A 9 15.81 1.07 15.39
N ASP A 10 15.85 2.32 15.81
CA ASP A 10 14.79 3.32 15.61
C ASP A 10 15.08 4.26 14.41
N ASP A 11 16.29 4.21 13.86
CA ASP A 11 16.76 5.08 12.78
C ASP A 11 16.82 4.39 11.39
N LYS A 12 16.31 3.16 11.28
CA LYS A 12 16.30 2.37 10.03
C LYS A 12 14.87 2.06 9.57
N TRP A 13 14.72 1.76 8.28
CA TRP A 13 13.40 1.61 7.65
C TRP A 13 13.31 0.60 6.50
N TYR A 14 14.43 0.01 6.06
CA TYR A 14 14.44 -0.78 4.83
C TYR A 14 13.89 -2.20 5.04
N LEU A 15 13.23 -2.76 4.03
CA LEU A 15 12.72 -4.13 4.05
C LEU A 15 13.28 -4.90 2.85
N GLY A 16 13.79 -6.11 3.11
CA GLY A 16 14.32 -7.03 2.10
C GLY A 16 13.68 -8.40 2.25
N GLY A 17 13.28 -9.01 1.13
CA GLY A 17 12.72 -10.37 1.11
C GLY A 17 13.69 -11.45 0.62
N GLY A 18 14.89 -11.06 0.19
CA GLY A 18 15.90 -11.98 -0.37
C GLY A 18 15.72 -12.36 -1.85
N ASP A 19 14.65 -11.89 -2.51
CA ASP A 19 14.44 -12.04 -3.96
C ASP A 19 14.65 -10.70 -4.69
N SER A 20 13.64 -10.21 -5.42
CA SER A 20 13.80 -9.18 -6.45
C SER A 20 13.23 -7.83 -6.02
N LEU A 21 12.27 -7.81 -5.10
CA LEU A 21 11.71 -6.60 -4.50
C LEU A 21 12.52 -6.20 -3.26
N ILE A 22 12.80 -4.91 -3.14
CA ILE A 22 13.43 -4.30 -1.95
C ILE A 22 12.76 -2.94 -1.70
N PHE A 23 12.32 -2.69 -0.47
CA PHE A 23 11.91 -1.37 -0.02
C PHE A 23 13.08 -0.71 0.69
N THR A 24 13.77 0.18 -0.01
CA THR A 24 14.96 0.88 0.52
C THR A 24 15.02 2.30 -0.06
N PRO A 25 14.04 3.15 0.27
CA PRO A 25 14.08 4.53 -0.19
C PRO A 25 15.34 5.20 0.36
N LEU A 26 16.12 5.84 -0.53
CA LEU A 26 17.36 6.52 -0.16
C LEU A 26 17.10 7.75 0.72
N PHE A 27 16.04 8.48 0.40
CA PHE A 27 15.58 9.68 1.11
C PHE A 27 14.08 9.52 1.40
N PRO A 28 13.70 8.75 2.44
CA PRO A 28 12.29 8.54 2.76
C PRO A 28 11.62 9.88 3.12
N GLU A 29 10.50 10.17 2.49
CA GLU A 29 9.72 11.38 2.75
C GLU A 29 8.48 11.06 3.60
N TRP A 30 7.94 9.84 3.50
CA TRP A 30 6.56 9.54 3.91
C TRP A 30 6.44 8.44 4.97
N LEU A 31 7.54 8.02 5.61
CA LEU A 31 7.53 7.00 6.66
C LEU A 31 6.64 7.35 7.88
N HIS A 32 6.37 8.64 8.08
CA HIS A 32 5.49 9.16 9.14
C HIS A 32 4.00 9.15 8.75
N ILE A 33 3.65 8.61 7.59
CA ILE A 33 2.27 8.42 7.10
C ILE A 33 2.03 6.91 6.95
N PRO A 34 0.83 6.40 7.27
CA PRO A 34 0.54 4.97 7.15
C PRO A 34 0.66 4.43 5.71
N GLY A 35 1.18 3.22 5.57
CA GLY A 35 1.52 2.59 4.30
C GLY A 35 2.96 2.88 3.86
N LEU A 36 3.30 2.45 2.64
CA LEU A 36 4.67 2.45 2.12
C LEU A 36 4.76 3.28 0.83
N TRP A 37 4.40 4.57 0.90
CA TRP A 37 4.32 5.42 -0.29
C TRP A 37 5.66 5.63 -1.01
N ASP A 38 6.75 5.65 -0.25
CA ASP A 38 8.11 5.87 -0.74
C ASP A 38 8.57 4.82 -1.76
N GLU A 39 9.68 5.12 -2.44
CA GLU A 39 10.20 4.29 -3.52
C GLU A 39 10.69 2.91 -3.04
N ALA A 40 10.21 1.84 -3.69
CA ALA A 40 10.82 0.52 -3.70
C ALA A 40 11.50 0.24 -5.04
N HIS A 41 12.24 -0.85 -5.11
CA HIS A 41 12.86 -1.34 -6.34
C HIS A 41 12.47 -2.77 -6.60
N PHE A 42 12.02 -3.07 -7.82
CA PHE A 42 11.89 -4.42 -8.32
C PHE A 42 12.95 -4.65 -9.40
N TYR A 43 13.93 -5.51 -9.09
CA TYR A 43 15.24 -5.49 -9.75
C TYR A 43 15.83 -4.07 -9.74
N ASN A 44 16.17 -3.51 -10.91
CA ASN A 44 16.68 -2.15 -11.06
C ASN A 44 15.58 -1.16 -11.50
N THR A 45 14.30 -1.52 -11.33
CA THR A 45 13.17 -0.67 -11.72
C THR A 45 12.57 0.00 -10.48
N PRO A 46 12.56 1.35 -10.41
CA PRO A 46 11.93 2.05 -9.29
C PRO A 46 10.40 1.92 -9.37
N LEU A 47 9.81 1.62 -8.22
CA LEU A 47 8.38 1.56 -7.97
C LEU A 47 8.05 2.70 -7.00
N LYS A 48 7.35 3.72 -7.48
CA LYS A 48 6.95 4.88 -6.67
C LYS A 48 5.46 4.83 -6.34
N SER A 49 5.08 5.45 -5.23
CA SER A 49 3.68 5.56 -4.79
C SER A 49 3.06 4.17 -4.60
N LEU A 50 3.70 3.32 -3.80
CA LEU A 50 3.28 1.91 -3.68
C LEU A 50 1.83 1.83 -3.17
N TYR A 51 1.59 2.33 -1.97
CA TYR A 51 0.26 2.55 -1.40
C TYR A 51 0.36 3.40 -0.13
N THR A 52 -0.77 3.93 0.28
CA THR A 52 -0.99 4.59 1.56
C THR A 52 -2.38 4.21 2.10
N ILE A 53 -2.62 4.50 3.37
CA ILE A 53 -3.85 4.14 4.07
C ILE A 53 -4.44 5.41 4.68
N SER A 54 -5.67 5.73 4.29
CA SER A 54 -6.43 6.84 4.85
C SER A 54 -7.59 6.32 5.70
N PHE A 55 -7.88 7.05 6.77
CA PHE A 55 -8.91 6.71 7.73
C PHE A 55 -9.94 7.81 7.76
N LEU A 56 -11.22 7.44 7.71
CA LEU A 56 -12.33 8.38 7.85
C LEU A 56 -13.15 7.99 9.08
N SER A 57 -13.65 9.01 9.77
CA SER A 57 -14.70 8.84 10.76
C SER A 57 -16.00 8.37 10.09
N LYS A 58 -16.95 7.90 10.89
CA LYS A 58 -18.30 7.53 10.45
C LYS A 58 -19.01 8.61 9.62
N ASP A 59 -18.70 9.89 9.85
CA ASP A 59 -19.28 11.01 9.11
C ASP A 59 -18.51 11.35 7.82
N GLY A 60 -17.55 10.51 7.41
CA GLY A 60 -16.73 10.71 6.21
C GLY A 60 -15.59 11.72 6.38
N LYS A 61 -15.40 12.30 7.57
CA LYS A 61 -14.28 13.23 7.82
C LYS A 61 -12.97 12.48 8.00
N GLU A 62 -11.91 12.96 7.37
CA GLU A 62 -10.56 12.39 7.49
C GLU A 62 -10.04 12.45 8.93
N LEU A 63 -9.58 11.31 9.42
CA LEU A 63 -8.83 11.15 10.66
C LEU A 63 -7.35 11.09 10.31
N LYS A 64 -6.61 12.17 10.59
CA LYS A 64 -5.17 12.30 10.27
C LYS A 64 -4.33 11.62 11.36
N PRO A 65 -3.72 10.44 11.11
CA PRO A 65 -2.96 9.74 12.12
C PRO A 65 -1.71 10.54 12.49
N LYS A 66 -1.40 10.58 13.79
CA LYS A 66 -0.18 11.20 14.31
C LYS A 66 0.85 10.10 14.54
N PHE A 67 1.97 10.19 13.84
CA PHE A 67 3.12 9.32 14.07
C PHE A 67 3.66 9.47 15.50
N ILE A 68 3.96 8.36 16.15
CA ILE A 68 4.49 8.31 17.52
C ILE A 68 5.95 7.89 17.49
N ASP A 69 6.22 6.67 17.03
CA ASP A 69 7.55 6.09 16.98
C ASP A 69 7.67 5.01 15.90
N THR A 70 8.91 4.58 15.68
CA THR A 70 9.22 3.44 14.82
C THR A 70 10.26 2.55 15.47
N LYS A 71 10.21 1.28 15.11
CA LYS A 71 11.21 0.27 15.43
C LYS A 71 11.43 -0.59 14.22
N TRP A 72 12.68 -0.90 13.95
CA TRP A 72 13.09 -1.68 12.82
C TRP A 72 14.00 -2.80 13.28
N ASP A 73 13.83 -3.99 12.69
CA ASP A 73 14.86 -5.02 12.64
C ASP A 73 14.89 -5.60 11.22
N PRO A 74 15.87 -6.43 10.85
CA PRO A 74 15.98 -6.94 9.48
C PRO A 74 14.74 -7.67 8.94
N SER A 75 13.85 -8.19 9.80
CA SER A 75 12.61 -8.88 9.41
C SER A 75 11.40 -7.97 9.28
N LYS A 76 11.42 -6.75 9.86
CA LYS A 76 10.22 -5.92 9.93
C LYS A 76 10.49 -4.46 10.24
N LEU A 77 9.55 -3.63 9.80
CA LEU A 77 9.40 -2.25 10.22
C LEU A 77 8.09 -2.15 11.01
N ILE A 78 8.18 -1.60 12.21
CA ILE A 78 7.05 -1.35 13.10
C ILE A 78 6.90 0.16 13.24
N ARG A 79 5.69 0.67 13.06
CA ARG A 79 5.36 2.09 13.25
C ARG A 79 4.11 2.20 14.12
N ARG A 80 4.14 3.10 15.10
CA ARG A 80 2.98 3.35 15.97
C ARG A 80 2.36 4.70 15.64
N PHE A 81 1.04 4.73 15.61
CA PHE A 81 0.26 5.92 15.33
C PHE A 81 -0.86 6.11 16.35
N SER A 82 -1.14 7.37 16.69
CA SER A 82 -2.41 7.77 17.31
C SER A 82 -3.39 8.17 16.21
N LEU A 83 -4.51 7.45 16.10
CA LEU A 83 -5.56 7.77 15.15
C LEU A 83 -6.55 8.79 15.73
N THR A 84 -6.90 8.61 17.00
CA THR A 84 -7.68 9.57 17.81
C THR A 84 -7.08 9.62 19.22
N ASN A 85 -7.64 10.44 20.11
CA ASN A 85 -7.21 10.49 21.51
C ASN A 85 -7.40 9.15 22.25
N ASP A 86 -8.33 8.32 21.79
CA ASP A 86 -8.73 7.07 22.43
C ASP A 86 -8.41 5.82 21.59
N LEU A 87 -7.81 5.98 20.40
CA LEU A 87 -7.45 4.88 19.53
C LEU A 87 -6.05 5.06 18.93
N THR A 88 -5.25 4.01 19.06
CA THR A 88 -3.94 3.87 18.44
C THR A 88 -3.92 2.65 17.53
N PHE A 89 -2.92 2.58 16.65
CA PHE A 89 -2.62 1.35 15.94
C PHE A 89 -1.12 1.18 15.75
N ILE A 90 -0.74 -0.09 15.63
CA ILE A 90 0.60 -0.52 15.26
C ILE A 90 0.53 -1.04 13.83
N GLU A 91 1.28 -0.40 12.95
CA GLU A 91 1.56 -0.85 11.60
C GLU A 91 2.81 -1.71 11.63
N THR A 92 2.71 -2.96 11.17
CA THR A 92 3.86 -3.86 11.01
C THR A 92 3.99 -4.23 9.54
N ASP A 93 5.09 -3.77 8.95
CA ASP A 93 5.45 -3.99 7.56
C ASP A 93 6.55 -5.04 7.47
N VAL A 94 6.37 -6.00 6.58
CA VAL A 94 7.37 -7.01 6.25
C VAL A 94 7.47 -7.18 4.75
N LEU A 95 8.65 -7.58 4.28
CA LEU A 95 8.83 -8.04 2.92
C LEU A 95 8.99 -9.57 2.93
N LEU A 96 8.05 -10.25 2.30
CA LEU A 96 8.02 -11.70 2.20
C LEU A 96 8.93 -12.17 1.05
N PRO A 97 9.45 -13.42 1.13
CA PRO A 97 10.40 -13.92 0.15
C PRO A 97 9.84 -14.14 -1.26
N ASN A 98 8.52 -14.00 -1.44
CA ASN A 98 7.87 -14.09 -2.74
C ASN A 98 7.63 -12.71 -3.40
N ASP A 99 8.42 -11.68 -3.05
CA ASP A 99 8.25 -10.27 -3.48
C ASP A 99 6.86 -9.70 -3.13
N THR A 100 6.40 -9.95 -1.89
CA THR A 100 5.16 -9.37 -1.38
C THR A 100 5.43 -8.53 -0.15
N LEU A 101 5.14 -7.23 -0.23
CA LEU A 101 5.02 -6.39 0.96
C LEU A 101 3.73 -6.75 1.67
N SER A 102 3.81 -7.03 2.96
CA SER A 102 2.65 -7.26 3.82
C SER A 102 2.65 -6.26 4.94
N THR A 103 1.55 -5.52 5.06
CA THR A 103 1.28 -4.59 6.15
C THR A 103 0.17 -5.16 7.01
N THR A 104 0.38 -5.22 8.32
CA THR A 104 -0.65 -5.55 9.29
C THR A 104 -0.90 -4.36 10.21
N LEU A 105 -2.14 -3.89 10.28
CA LEU A 105 -2.57 -2.89 11.26
C LEU A 105 -3.24 -3.59 12.43
N ASN A 106 -2.71 -3.39 13.63
CA ASN A 106 -3.31 -3.85 14.88
C ASN A 106 -3.80 -2.64 15.68
N PHE A 107 -5.10 -2.60 15.96
CA PHE A 107 -5.73 -1.48 16.64
C PHE A 107 -5.87 -1.74 18.15
N GLU A 108 -5.60 -0.71 18.95
CA GLU A 108 -5.67 -0.75 20.41
C GLU A 108 -6.35 0.52 20.95
N GLY A 109 -7.37 0.35 21.80
CA GLY A 109 -8.09 1.45 22.43
C GLY A 109 -9.60 1.26 22.48
N LYS A 110 -10.34 2.37 22.56
CA LYS A 110 -11.81 2.32 22.62
C LYS A 110 -12.39 1.88 21.28
N SER A 111 -13.48 1.12 21.37
CA SER A 111 -14.20 0.68 20.19
C SER A 111 -14.83 1.86 19.45
N GLN A 112 -14.65 1.90 18.15
CA GLN A 112 -15.22 2.91 17.27
C GLN A 112 -15.37 2.38 15.84
N GLU A 113 -16.28 2.98 15.08
CA GLU A 113 -16.47 2.70 13.65
C GLU A 113 -15.62 3.67 12.83
N ILE A 114 -14.82 3.12 11.91
CA ILE A 114 -14.00 3.89 10.97
C ILE A 114 -14.10 3.30 9.58
N ASP A 115 -13.95 4.14 8.56
CA ASP A 115 -13.76 3.70 7.20
C ASP A 115 -12.27 3.74 6.87
N VAL A 116 -11.78 2.67 6.25
CA VAL A 116 -10.38 2.55 5.80
C VAL A 116 -10.34 2.53 4.30
N ILE A 117 -9.51 3.40 3.73
CA ILE A 117 -9.26 3.48 2.30
C ILE A 117 -7.78 3.16 2.06
N LEU A 118 -7.53 2.01 1.46
CA LEU A 118 -6.22 1.66 0.91
C LEU A 118 -6.14 2.21 -0.51
N TRP A 119 -5.13 3.03 -0.80
CA TRP A 119 -5.03 3.60 -2.13
C TRP A 119 -3.60 3.82 -2.64
N THR A 120 -3.48 3.92 -3.95
CA THR A 120 -2.26 4.27 -4.70
C THR A 120 -2.62 5.25 -5.81
N ALA A 121 -1.63 5.99 -6.30
CA ALA A 121 -1.77 6.82 -7.48
C ALA A 121 -0.61 6.58 -8.45
N GLN A 122 -0.95 6.35 -9.73
CA GLN A 122 0.00 6.03 -10.77
C GLN A 122 -0.09 7.06 -11.90
N VAL A 123 1.07 7.49 -12.38
CA VAL A 123 1.15 8.35 -13.56
C VAL A 123 0.59 7.61 -14.77
N ASN A 124 -0.39 8.23 -15.41
CA ASN A 124 -1.00 7.79 -16.65
C ASN A 124 -0.55 8.71 -17.80
N ASP A 125 0.16 8.11 -18.75
CA ASP A 125 0.60 8.78 -19.99
C ASP A 125 0.07 7.92 -21.14
N GLN A 126 -1.01 8.37 -21.77
CA GLN A 126 -1.68 7.60 -22.82
C GLN A 126 -0.82 7.46 -24.07
N ASN A 127 0.12 8.37 -24.32
CA ASN A 127 1.04 8.25 -25.44
C ASN A 127 2.00 7.07 -25.25
N LYS A 128 2.34 6.75 -24.01
CA LYS A 128 3.21 5.60 -23.69
C LYS A 128 2.45 4.27 -23.62
N LYS A 129 1.13 4.28 -23.39
CA LYS A 129 0.29 3.06 -23.18
C LYS A 129 0.94 2.02 -22.28
N ASN A 130 1.66 2.47 -21.26
CA ASN A 130 2.58 1.64 -20.48
C ASN A 130 1.99 1.18 -19.14
N LEU A 131 0.70 1.43 -18.93
CA LEU A 131 -0.05 1.05 -17.75
C LEU A 131 -1.38 0.45 -18.20
N SER A 132 -1.68 -0.76 -17.75
CA SER A 132 -3.00 -1.35 -17.83
C SER A 132 -3.40 -1.86 -16.46
N PHE A 133 -4.70 -2.02 -16.22
CA PHE A 133 -5.19 -2.43 -14.92
C PHE A 133 -6.51 -3.20 -15.02
N SER A 134 -6.80 -3.98 -13.98
CA SER A 134 -8.09 -4.64 -13.79
C SER A 134 -8.47 -4.65 -12.32
N LYS A 135 -9.78 -4.51 -12.05
CA LYS A 135 -10.33 -4.79 -10.73
C LYS A 135 -10.47 -6.31 -10.58
N GLU A 136 -9.90 -6.86 -9.53
CA GLU A 136 -9.94 -8.27 -9.19
C GLU A 136 -10.82 -8.50 -7.95
N LYS A 137 -11.16 -9.75 -7.61
CA LYS A 137 -12.03 -10.03 -6.44
C LYS A 137 -11.47 -9.41 -5.14
N ASN A 138 -10.16 -9.56 -4.92
CA ASN A 138 -9.47 -9.23 -3.67
C ASN A 138 -8.57 -7.99 -3.78
N GLY A 139 -8.66 -7.22 -4.86
CA GLY A 139 -7.82 -6.04 -5.04
C GLY A 139 -7.78 -5.52 -6.46
N ILE A 140 -6.66 -4.88 -6.79
CA ILE A 140 -6.41 -4.22 -8.08
C ILE A 140 -5.11 -4.77 -8.66
N LEU A 141 -5.18 -5.26 -9.89
CA LEU A 141 -4.03 -5.66 -10.67
C LEU A 141 -3.61 -4.50 -11.57
N LEU A 142 -2.33 -4.18 -11.55
CA LEU A 142 -1.67 -3.19 -12.41
C LEU A 142 -0.60 -3.91 -13.23
N ASN A 143 -0.51 -3.64 -14.53
CA ASN A 143 0.59 -4.09 -15.38
C ASN A 143 1.31 -2.86 -15.91
N ARG A 144 2.64 -2.88 -15.81
CA ARG A 144 3.48 -1.79 -16.30
C ARG A 144 4.51 -2.30 -17.29
N GLU A 145 4.69 -1.48 -18.32
CA GLU A 145 5.84 -1.56 -19.21
C GLU A 145 6.79 -0.40 -18.89
N VAL A 146 8.07 -0.71 -18.69
CA VAL A 146 9.12 0.30 -18.53
C VAL A 146 10.26 0.01 -19.50
N LYS A 147 10.98 1.03 -19.94
CA LYS A 147 12.16 0.87 -20.79
C LYS A 147 13.44 0.94 -19.96
N LEU A 148 14.04 -0.21 -19.68
CA LEU A 148 15.36 -0.29 -19.05
C LEU A 148 16.41 0.36 -19.96
N ARG A 149 17.19 1.30 -19.39
CA ARG A 149 18.21 2.07 -20.12
C ARG A 149 17.67 2.71 -21.41
N LYS A 150 16.39 3.10 -21.42
CA LYS A 150 15.64 3.64 -22.57
C LYS A 150 15.57 2.72 -23.80
N LYS A 151 15.99 1.45 -23.69
CA LYS A 151 16.17 0.55 -24.85
C LYS A 151 15.40 -0.77 -24.75
N TYR A 152 15.39 -1.40 -23.57
CA TYR A 152 14.83 -2.75 -23.43
C TYR A 152 13.50 -2.69 -22.67
N PRO A 153 12.37 -3.09 -23.28
CA PRO A 153 11.10 -3.16 -22.56
C PRO A 153 11.20 -4.22 -21.45
N PHE A 154 10.71 -3.86 -20.28
CA PHE A 154 10.59 -4.72 -19.12
C PHE A 154 9.18 -4.59 -18.59
N ASN A 155 8.50 -5.72 -18.52
CA ASN A 155 7.13 -5.80 -18.06
C ASN A 155 7.10 -6.41 -16.66
N PHE A 156 6.25 -5.84 -15.82
CA PHE A 156 5.96 -6.37 -14.51
C PHE A 156 4.53 -6.04 -14.11
N SER A 157 4.02 -6.81 -13.17
CA SER A 157 2.67 -6.70 -12.62
C SER A 157 2.75 -6.44 -11.13
N LEU A 158 1.85 -5.60 -10.63
CA LEU A 158 1.64 -5.36 -9.21
C LEU A 158 0.21 -5.75 -8.84
N PHE A 159 0.02 -6.37 -7.68
CA PHE A 159 -1.30 -6.64 -7.13
C PHE A 159 -1.41 -6.00 -5.76
N LEU A 160 -2.23 -4.95 -5.66
CA LEU A 160 -2.55 -4.29 -4.39
C LEU A 160 -3.89 -4.83 -3.88
N GLY A 161 -3.92 -5.33 -2.65
CA GLY A 161 -5.13 -5.92 -2.10
C GLY A 161 -5.27 -5.82 -0.60
N MET A 162 -6.53 -5.77 -0.19
CA MET A 162 -7.00 -5.98 1.17
C MET A 162 -8.43 -6.53 1.09
N GLU A 163 -8.95 -7.06 2.20
CA GLU A 163 -10.39 -7.27 2.32
C GLU A 163 -11.12 -5.93 2.17
N HIS A 164 -12.12 -5.85 1.29
CA HIS A 164 -12.80 -4.59 0.97
C HIS A 164 -14.25 -4.84 0.55
N SER A 165 -15.10 -3.82 0.70
CA SER A 165 -16.54 -3.85 0.36
C SER A 165 -16.90 -2.96 -0.83
N SER A 166 -16.08 -1.94 -1.10
CA SER A 166 -16.18 -1.10 -2.30
C SER A 166 -14.82 -0.64 -2.80
N PHE A 167 -14.80 -0.03 -3.99
CA PHE A 167 -13.60 0.43 -4.67
C PHE A 167 -13.91 1.65 -5.53
N SER A 168 -12.90 2.35 -6.01
CA SER A 168 -13.02 3.31 -7.11
C SER A 168 -11.69 3.44 -7.85
N ILE A 169 -11.75 3.65 -9.16
CA ILE A 169 -10.57 3.98 -9.96
C ILE A 169 -10.89 5.24 -10.76
N ASP A 170 -10.16 6.32 -10.51
CA ASP A 170 -10.47 7.63 -11.06
C ASP A 170 -9.22 8.27 -11.67
N LEU A 171 -9.33 8.74 -12.91
CA LEU A 171 -8.36 9.63 -13.53
C LEU A 171 -8.58 11.05 -13.01
N SER A 172 -7.51 11.69 -12.60
CA SER A 172 -7.45 13.10 -12.26
C SER A 172 -6.35 13.80 -13.04
N GLU A 173 -6.41 15.12 -13.12
CA GLU A 173 -5.36 15.93 -13.71
C GLU A 173 -4.01 15.76 -12.97
N TYR A 174 -2.93 16.20 -13.60
CA TYR A 174 -1.62 16.18 -12.97
C TYR A 174 -1.56 17.12 -11.76
N THR A 175 -1.35 16.52 -10.60
CA THR A 175 -1.03 17.22 -9.36
C THR A 175 0.23 16.62 -8.75
N ALA A 176 0.68 17.16 -7.61
CA ALA A 176 1.75 16.53 -6.84
C ALA A 176 1.30 15.13 -6.39
N ASN A 177 2.06 14.10 -6.75
CA ASN A 177 1.75 12.71 -6.41
C ASN A 177 2.13 12.39 -4.95
N GLN A 178 1.35 12.91 -4.01
CA GLN A 178 1.58 12.84 -2.56
C GLN A 178 0.51 11.96 -1.88
N PRO A 179 0.83 11.31 -0.75
CA PRO A 179 -0.10 10.45 -0.01
C PRO A 179 -1.08 11.27 0.85
N LYS A 180 -1.77 12.24 0.26
CA LYS A 180 -2.75 13.09 0.93
C LYS A 180 -4.15 12.78 0.42
N PHE A 181 -5.03 12.35 1.32
CA PHE A 181 -6.38 11.92 0.94
C PHE A 181 -7.19 13.05 0.29
N GLU A 182 -7.04 14.27 0.78
CA GLU A 182 -7.65 15.50 0.25
C GLU A 182 -7.29 15.80 -1.22
N TYR A 183 -6.24 15.18 -1.78
CA TYR A 183 -5.88 15.34 -3.20
C TYR A 183 -6.49 14.25 -4.09
N THR A 184 -7.14 13.26 -3.49
CA THR A 184 -7.75 12.15 -4.23
C THR A 184 -9.16 12.54 -4.71
N PRO A 185 -9.61 12.04 -5.86
CA PRO A 185 -11.02 12.14 -6.27
C PRO A 185 -11.99 11.49 -5.27
N PHE A 186 -11.49 10.61 -4.40
CA PHE A 186 -12.28 9.93 -3.38
C PHE A 186 -12.75 10.90 -2.30
N TYR A 187 -11.99 11.96 -2.00
CA TYR A 187 -12.31 12.93 -0.96
C TYR A 187 -13.68 13.59 -1.20
N GLU A 188 -13.98 13.92 -2.46
CA GLU A 188 -15.24 14.58 -2.84
C GLU A 188 -16.38 13.58 -3.07
N LYS A 189 -16.06 12.35 -3.48
CA LYS A 189 -17.03 11.31 -3.86
C LYS A 189 -17.42 10.38 -2.73
N PHE A 190 -16.76 10.45 -1.57
CA PHE A 190 -16.98 9.50 -0.50
C PHE A 190 -18.28 9.80 0.25
N GLU A 191 -19.25 8.90 0.13
CA GLU A 191 -20.54 8.96 0.83
C GLU A 191 -20.76 7.65 1.60
N GLY A 192 -19.95 7.42 2.64
CA GLY A 192 -19.94 6.18 3.43
C GLY A 192 -19.41 4.94 2.69
N LYS A 193 -19.09 5.07 1.39
CA LYS A 193 -18.45 4.07 0.55
C LYS A 193 -17.84 4.72 -0.69
N LEU A 194 -16.83 4.08 -1.26
CA LEU A 194 -16.43 4.36 -2.65
C LEU A 194 -17.50 3.89 -3.67
N PRO A 195 -17.67 4.57 -4.82
CA PRO A 195 -18.80 4.39 -5.73
C PRO A 195 -18.84 3.06 -6.52
N LYS A 196 -17.79 2.24 -6.49
CA LYS A 196 -17.64 0.99 -7.28
C LYS A 196 -17.55 1.23 -8.79
N GLU A 197 -16.92 2.32 -9.18
CA GLU A 197 -16.82 2.77 -10.56
C GLU A 197 -15.37 2.79 -11.06
N ILE A 198 -15.23 2.81 -12.39
CA ILE A 198 -13.95 3.01 -13.08
C ILE A 198 -14.14 4.18 -14.04
N HIS A 199 -13.62 5.33 -13.67
CA HIS A 199 -13.61 6.55 -14.48
C HIS A 199 -12.19 6.86 -14.94
N ASN A 200 -11.73 6.14 -15.94
CA ASN A 200 -10.38 6.26 -16.50
C ASN A 200 -10.34 7.02 -17.84
N LYS A 201 -11.43 7.70 -18.19
CA LYS A 201 -11.55 8.51 -19.40
C LYS A 201 -11.91 9.94 -19.00
N GLY A 202 -11.13 10.89 -19.50
CA GLY A 202 -11.37 12.32 -19.38
C GLY A 202 -11.15 13.02 -20.72
N ILE A 203 -11.34 14.34 -20.74
CA ILE A 203 -11.02 15.18 -21.90
C ILE A 203 -9.51 15.12 -22.18
N ASN A 204 -8.70 15.24 -21.11
CA ASN A 204 -7.28 14.96 -21.15
C ASN A 204 -7.05 13.53 -20.63
N PRO A 205 -6.45 12.64 -21.43
CA PRO A 205 -6.14 11.30 -20.98
C PRO A 205 -4.93 11.18 -20.04
N ASP A 206 -4.08 12.21 -19.97
CA ASP A 206 -2.86 12.19 -19.19
C ASP A 206 -3.10 12.77 -17.78
N GLY A 207 -2.49 12.17 -16.76
CA GLY A 207 -2.69 12.61 -15.38
C GLY A 207 -2.28 11.57 -14.34
N LEU A 208 -2.99 11.56 -13.21
CA LEU A 208 -2.83 10.57 -12.16
C LEU A 208 -4.07 9.65 -12.12
N LEU A 209 -3.84 8.35 -12.24
CA LEU A 209 -4.86 7.34 -11.97
C LEU A 209 -4.79 6.97 -10.49
N TYR A 210 -5.85 7.28 -9.76
CA TYR A 210 -6.04 6.89 -8.36
C TYR A 210 -6.78 5.56 -8.30
N PHE A 211 -6.31 4.67 -7.43
CA PHE A 211 -6.88 3.35 -7.22
C PHE A 211 -7.20 3.20 -5.73
N GLY A 212 -8.48 3.04 -5.39
CA GLY A 212 -8.94 2.97 -4.00
C GLY A 212 -9.70 1.69 -3.71
N LEU A 213 -9.38 1.05 -2.58
CA LEU A 213 -10.13 -0.04 -1.98
C LEU A 213 -10.65 0.44 -0.62
N HIS A 214 -11.91 0.14 -0.31
CA HIS A 214 -12.57 0.65 0.89
C HIS A 214 -13.17 -0.46 1.74
N LYS A 215 -12.97 -0.39 3.05
CA LYS A 215 -13.60 -1.25 4.05
C LYS A 215 -14.08 -0.43 5.24
N HIS A 216 -15.34 -0.63 5.61
CA HIS A 216 -15.87 -0.18 6.89
C HIS A 216 -15.43 -1.15 8.00
N LEU A 217 -14.88 -0.64 9.08
CA LEU A 217 -14.39 -1.42 10.21
C LEU A 217 -15.02 -0.95 11.52
N LYS A 218 -15.59 -1.90 12.26
CA LYS A 218 -15.85 -1.73 13.68
C LYS A 218 -14.61 -2.14 14.45
N ILE A 219 -13.83 -1.16 14.89
CA ILE A 219 -12.63 -1.39 15.66
C ILE A 219 -13.00 -1.81 17.07
N THR A 220 -12.40 -2.89 17.53
CA THR A 220 -12.33 -3.35 18.91
C THR A 220 -10.86 -3.53 19.29
N ASN A 221 -10.57 -3.76 20.57
CA ASN A 221 -9.22 -4.20 20.95
C ASN A 221 -8.82 -5.42 20.12
N ASN A 222 -7.60 -5.38 19.59
CA ASN A 222 -7.00 -6.40 18.74
C ASN A 222 -7.70 -6.60 17.39
N SER A 223 -8.46 -5.62 16.89
CA SER A 223 -8.87 -5.62 15.49
C SER A 223 -7.64 -5.59 14.60
N GLU A 224 -7.66 -6.41 13.56
CA GLU A 224 -6.56 -6.58 12.61
C GLU A 224 -7.03 -6.26 11.19
N LEU A 225 -6.23 -5.53 10.43
CA LEU A 225 -6.38 -5.36 8.99
C LEU A 225 -5.08 -5.73 8.29
N LYS A 226 -5.16 -6.59 7.26
CA LYS A 226 -4.02 -7.01 6.44
C LYS A 226 -4.10 -6.43 5.04
N ILE A 227 -2.97 -5.94 4.57
CA ILE A 227 -2.78 -5.33 3.26
C ILE A 227 -1.57 -6.00 2.61
N PHE A 228 -1.66 -6.21 1.29
CA PHE A 228 -0.60 -6.83 0.53
C PHE A 228 -0.36 -6.08 -0.77
N LEU A 229 0.92 -5.92 -1.12
CA LEU A 229 1.38 -5.52 -2.44
C LEU A 229 2.37 -6.55 -2.95
N SER A 230 1.94 -7.37 -3.90
CA SER A 230 2.79 -8.35 -4.57
C SER A 230 3.34 -7.79 -5.88
N VAL A 231 4.57 -8.17 -6.24
CA VAL A 231 5.19 -7.81 -7.53
C VAL A 231 5.73 -9.05 -8.24
N ALA A 232 5.53 -9.12 -9.56
CA ALA A 232 6.06 -10.20 -10.39
C ALA A 232 6.25 -9.77 -11.85
N LYS A 233 6.84 -10.64 -12.69
CA LYS A 233 7.00 -10.36 -14.12
C LYS A 233 5.71 -10.49 -14.92
N THR A 234 4.72 -11.24 -14.40
CA THR A 234 3.45 -11.50 -15.10
C THR A 234 2.24 -11.44 -14.16
N SER A 235 1.06 -11.21 -14.73
CA SER A 235 -0.22 -11.19 -14.04
C SER A 235 -0.51 -12.48 -13.27
N ASP A 236 -0.20 -13.65 -13.86
CA ASP A 236 -0.48 -14.93 -13.23
C ASP A 236 0.46 -15.18 -12.04
N GLN A 237 1.74 -14.82 -12.18
CA GLN A 237 2.70 -14.93 -11.10
C GLN A 237 2.34 -14.02 -9.94
N VAL A 238 1.94 -12.77 -10.20
CA VAL A 238 1.60 -11.83 -9.12
C VAL A 238 0.34 -12.26 -8.38
N LYS A 239 -0.68 -12.78 -9.10
CA LYS A 239 -1.89 -13.34 -8.47
C LYS A 239 -1.56 -14.56 -7.61
N LYS A 240 -0.68 -15.45 -8.07
CA LYS A 240 -0.22 -16.60 -7.29
C LYS A 240 0.48 -16.16 -6.00
N LYS A 241 1.44 -15.25 -6.10
CA LYS A 241 2.19 -14.70 -4.96
C LYS A 241 1.27 -14.02 -3.93
N PHE A 242 0.30 -13.22 -4.39
CA PHE A 242 -0.71 -12.60 -3.53
C PHE A 242 -1.53 -13.65 -2.77
N ASN A 243 -2.05 -14.66 -3.48
CA ASN A 243 -2.85 -15.72 -2.86
C ASN A 243 -2.04 -16.53 -1.83
N GLU A 244 -0.76 -16.79 -2.10
CA GLU A 244 0.14 -17.43 -1.13
C GLU A 244 0.32 -16.55 0.11
N ALA A 245 0.59 -15.25 -0.08
CA ALA A 245 0.83 -14.31 1.02
C ALA A 245 -0.39 -14.13 1.94
N VAL A 246 -1.60 -14.05 1.37
CA VAL A 246 -2.85 -13.93 2.15
C VAL A 246 -3.07 -15.13 3.08
N ASN A 247 -2.57 -16.31 2.71
CA ASN A 247 -2.70 -17.53 3.51
C ASN A 247 -1.62 -17.66 4.61
N ILE A 248 -0.65 -16.74 4.66
CA ILE A 248 0.38 -16.74 5.71
C ILE A 248 -0.24 -16.28 7.02
N LYS A 249 -0.17 -17.15 8.04
CA LYS A 249 -0.71 -16.86 9.37
C LYS A 249 0.08 -15.76 10.10
N ASN A 250 1.41 -15.81 9.99
CA ASN A 250 2.30 -14.87 10.67
C ASN A 250 3.39 -14.37 9.68
N PRO A 251 3.14 -13.24 9.00
CA PRO A 251 4.08 -12.67 8.04
C PRO A 251 5.46 -12.36 8.63
N VAL A 252 5.53 -11.91 9.89
CA VAL A 252 6.79 -11.64 10.58
C VAL A 252 7.64 -12.90 10.71
N LYS A 253 7.05 -14.00 11.18
CA LYS A 253 7.77 -15.26 11.35
C LYS A 253 8.28 -15.83 10.02
N ASP A 254 7.56 -15.57 8.92
CA ASP A 254 8.02 -15.98 7.59
C ASP A 254 9.09 -15.04 7.04
N SER A 255 9.08 -13.76 7.38
CA SER A 255 10.15 -12.82 7.05
C SER A 255 11.44 -13.13 7.81
N GLU A 256 11.37 -13.51 9.10
CA GLU A 256 12.51 -13.88 9.96
C GLU A 256 13.33 -15.10 9.46
N LYS A 257 12.81 -15.86 8.50
CA LYS A 257 13.50 -17.03 7.92
C LYS A 257 14.48 -16.67 6.80
N ASN A 258 14.45 -15.43 6.32
CA ASN A 258 15.23 -14.94 5.18
C ASN A 258 16.42 -14.11 5.67
#